data_AF-U7P871-F1
#
_entry.id   AF-U7P871-F1
#
_cell.length_a   1.000
_cell.length_b   1.000
_cell.length_c   1.000
_cell.angle_alpha   90.00
_cell.angle_beta   90.00
_cell.angle_gamma   90.00
#
_symmetry.space_group_name_H-M   'P 1'
#
loop_
_entity.id
_entity.type
_entity.pdbx_description
1 polymer ?
#
loop_
_entity_poly.entity_id
_entity_poly.type
_entity_poly.pdbx_seq_one_letter_code
_entity_poly.pdbx_strand_id
1 'polypeptide(L)'
;MAYPKLPEWPIIDPDSPPEGYVKVAHHEDKDRNSIPWDFFVSDGYLLLVSKEWIQYGGKPGRFITEQYEYPIEVARWFVTTISRFFLEPGHPNAVPRGEITIEEKVGGEILGVTRGAQYGSIPKSIPGYSLDNLNRFEHTSLGPDDNWCQMFKMGDPWLFEQGLLDVFKDVAERHEKGEF
;
A
#
# COMPACT_ATOMS: atom_id res chain seq x y z
N MET A 1 -5.70 0.64 19.74
CA MET A 1 -5.53 1.38 18.47
C MET A 1 -6.05 2.79 18.64
N ALA A 2 -5.31 3.79 18.15
CA ALA A 2 -5.52 5.21 18.49
C ALA A 2 -6.59 5.93 17.62
N TYR A 3 -7.02 5.34 16.50
CA TYR A 3 -7.88 5.99 15.52
C TYR A 3 -9.20 5.22 15.31
N PRO A 4 -10.33 5.91 15.04
CA PRO A 4 -11.60 5.27 14.72
C PRO A 4 -11.47 4.37 13.49
N LYS A 5 -12.03 3.16 13.54
CA LYS A 5 -11.96 2.23 12.43
C LYS A 5 -13.10 2.44 11.43
N LEU A 6 -12.75 2.43 10.16
CA LEU A 6 -13.67 2.52 9.02
C LEU A 6 -13.94 1.11 8.49
N PRO A 7 -15.15 0.86 7.94
CA PRO A 7 -15.48 -0.43 7.35
C PRO A 7 -14.57 -0.72 6.15
N GLU A 8 -14.17 -1.98 6.00
CA GLU A 8 -13.44 -2.44 4.82
C GLU A 8 -14.31 -2.32 3.56
N TRP A 9 -13.66 -2.18 2.40
CA TRP A 9 -14.37 -2.26 1.12
C TRP A 9 -14.64 -3.72 0.77
N PRO A 10 -15.68 -4.01 -0.03
CA PRO A 10 -15.84 -5.32 -0.62
C PRO A 10 -14.56 -5.75 -1.35
N ILE A 11 -14.07 -6.96 -1.08
CA ILE A 11 -12.95 -7.55 -1.82
C ILE A 11 -13.35 -7.69 -3.28
N ILE A 12 -12.51 -7.16 -4.18
CA ILE A 12 -12.71 -7.32 -5.63
C ILE A 12 -11.88 -8.48 -6.19
N ASP A 13 -12.33 -9.08 -7.29
CA ASP A 13 -11.49 -9.99 -8.07
C ASP A 13 -10.67 -9.17 -9.09
N PRO A 14 -9.32 -9.12 -8.99
CA PRO A 14 -8.51 -8.37 -9.94
C PRO A 14 -8.61 -8.88 -11.39
N ASP A 15 -9.00 -10.15 -11.60
CA ASP A 15 -9.20 -10.72 -12.94
C ASP A 15 -10.57 -10.34 -13.54
N SER A 16 -11.51 -9.89 -12.71
CA SER A 16 -12.87 -9.52 -13.10
C SER A 16 -13.38 -8.37 -12.21
N PRO A 17 -12.74 -7.18 -12.27
CA PRO A 17 -13.09 -6.06 -11.40
C PRO A 17 -14.51 -5.54 -11.72
N PRO A 18 -15.23 -4.97 -10.74
CA PRO A 18 -16.53 -4.36 -10.98
C PRO A 18 -16.46 -3.19 -11.97
N GLU A 19 -17.61 -2.82 -12.56
CA GLU A 19 -17.72 -1.61 -13.38
C GLU A 19 -17.33 -0.37 -12.56
N GLY A 20 -16.59 0.56 -13.17
CA GLY A 20 -16.08 1.77 -12.51
C GLY A 20 -14.67 1.64 -11.93
N TYR A 21 -14.16 0.42 -11.78
CA TYR A 21 -12.80 0.18 -11.30
C TYR A 21 -11.79 0.26 -12.45
N VAL A 22 -10.99 1.32 -12.48
CA VAL A 22 -9.98 1.54 -13.52
C VAL A 22 -8.66 0.97 -13.05
N LYS A 23 -8.17 -0.08 -13.71
CA LYS A 23 -6.81 -0.59 -13.48
C LYS A 23 -5.79 0.43 -13.96
N VAL A 24 -4.98 0.96 -13.05
CA VAL A 24 -3.97 1.99 -13.34
C VAL A 24 -2.55 1.42 -13.41
N ALA A 25 -2.27 0.30 -12.74
CA ALA A 25 -0.98 -0.37 -12.82
C ALA A 25 -1.05 -1.86 -12.47
N HIS A 26 0.03 -2.56 -12.80
CA HIS A 26 0.36 -3.93 -12.39
C HIS A 26 1.84 -3.94 -12.05
N HIS A 27 2.20 -4.45 -10.86
CA HIS A 27 3.58 -4.43 -10.40
C HIS A 27 3.92 -5.65 -9.54
N GLU A 28 5.17 -6.13 -9.61
CA GLU A 28 5.67 -7.29 -8.89
C GLU A 28 6.98 -6.91 -8.19
N ASP A 29 7.11 -7.26 -6.91
CA ASP A 29 8.38 -7.19 -6.19
C ASP A 29 9.25 -8.35 -6.64
N LYS A 30 10.29 -8.09 -7.44
CA LYS A 30 11.16 -9.16 -7.98
C LYS A 30 12.09 -9.78 -6.93
N ASP A 31 12.28 -9.11 -5.80
CA ASP A 31 13.15 -9.59 -4.73
C ASP A 31 12.42 -10.48 -3.73
N ARG A 32 11.09 -10.45 -3.77
CA ARG A 32 10.21 -11.32 -3.02
C ARG A 32 9.61 -12.29 -4.05
N ASN A 33 9.56 -13.59 -3.77
CA ASN A 33 8.66 -14.47 -4.54
C ASN A 33 7.22 -14.15 -4.12
N SER A 34 6.79 -12.89 -4.27
CA SER A 34 5.47 -12.40 -3.91
C SER A 34 4.57 -12.42 -5.12
N ILE A 35 3.27 -12.53 -4.84
CA ILE A 35 2.23 -12.37 -5.83
C ILE A 35 2.23 -10.92 -6.34
N PRO A 36 2.04 -10.70 -7.65
CA PRO A 36 1.92 -9.35 -8.19
C PRO A 36 0.73 -8.60 -7.62
N TRP A 37 0.83 -7.28 -7.64
CA TRP A 37 -0.17 -6.33 -7.19
C TRP A 37 -0.77 -5.58 -8.36
N ASP A 38 -2.10 -5.56 -8.40
CA ASP A 38 -2.88 -4.72 -9.30
C ASP A 38 -3.39 -3.49 -8.56
N PHE A 39 -3.27 -2.34 -9.23
CA PHE A 39 -3.68 -1.04 -8.69
C PHE A 39 -4.93 -0.60 -9.42
N PHE A 40 -5.98 -0.30 -8.67
CA PHE A 40 -7.26 0.18 -9.19
C PHE A 40 -7.62 1.52 -8.60
N VAL A 41 -8.28 2.36 -9.39
CA VAL A 41 -8.95 3.57 -8.90
C VAL A 41 -10.46 3.41 -9.04
N SER A 42 -11.19 3.70 -7.98
CA SER A 42 -12.66 3.79 -7.97
C SER A 42 -13.11 4.77 -6.90
N ASP A 43 -14.11 5.61 -7.21
CA ASP A 43 -14.80 6.50 -6.26
C ASP A 43 -13.87 7.33 -5.34
N GLY A 44 -12.77 7.85 -5.89
CA GLY A 44 -11.80 8.65 -5.14
C GLY A 44 -10.88 7.84 -4.23
N TYR A 45 -10.75 6.53 -4.45
CA TYR A 45 -9.85 5.64 -3.72
C TYR A 45 -8.88 4.92 -4.66
N LEU A 46 -7.66 4.70 -4.16
CA LEU A 46 -6.67 3.80 -4.71
C LEU A 46 -6.73 2.47 -3.95
N LEU A 47 -6.97 1.39 -4.68
CA LEU A 47 -7.00 0.03 -4.17
C LEU A 47 -5.79 -0.74 -4.68
N LEU A 48 -5.10 -1.43 -3.79
CA LEU A 48 -4.00 -2.36 -4.10
C LEU A 48 -4.51 -3.77 -3.85
N VAL A 49 -4.53 -4.60 -4.89
CA VAL A 49 -5.16 -5.92 -4.85
C VAL A 49 -4.18 -6.99 -5.29
N SER A 50 -4.09 -8.06 -4.53
CA SER A 50 -3.25 -9.22 -4.85
C SER A 50 -4.06 -10.50 -4.71
N LYS A 51 -3.90 -11.46 -5.64
CA LYS A 51 -4.66 -12.71 -5.66
C LYS A 51 -3.73 -13.91 -5.81
N GLU A 52 -3.76 -14.79 -4.81
CA GLU A 52 -2.91 -15.97 -4.73
C GLU A 52 -3.73 -17.27 -4.73
N TRP A 53 -3.26 -18.30 -5.44
CA TRP A 53 -3.74 -19.66 -5.22
C TRP A 53 -3.00 -20.31 -4.04
N ILE A 54 -3.72 -20.61 -2.97
CA ILE A 54 -3.16 -21.29 -1.81
C ILE A 54 -3.69 -22.71 -1.68
N GLN A 55 -2.81 -23.65 -1.31
CA GLN A 55 -3.18 -25.02 -0.99
C GLN A 55 -2.36 -25.52 0.20
N TYR A 56 -3.05 -25.86 1.30
CA TYR A 56 -2.40 -26.37 2.52
C TYR A 56 -2.89 -27.78 2.86
N GLY A 57 -1.95 -28.68 3.15
CA GLY A 57 -2.20 -29.94 3.85
C GLY A 57 -3.27 -30.85 3.22
N GLY A 58 -3.21 -31.07 1.91
CA GLY A 58 -4.12 -31.99 1.20
C GLY A 58 -5.58 -31.51 1.05
N LYS A 59 -5.90 -30.29 1.52
CA LYS A 59 -7.19 -29.66 1.24
C LYS A 59 -7.26 -29.19 -0.22
N PRO A 60 -8.46 -29.06 -0.82
CA PRO A 60 -8.62 -28.37 -2.09
C PRO A 60 -8.03 -26.95 -2.00
N GLY A 61 -7.25 -26.57 -3.00
CA GLY A 61 -6.75 -25.20 -3.08
C GLY A 61 -7.87 -24.21 -3.34
N ARG A 62 -7.64 -22.96 -2.99
CA ARG A 62 -8.56 -21.84 -3.26
C ARG A 62 -7.76 -20.57 -3.53
N PHE A 63 -8.39 -19.61 -4.20
CA PHE A 63 -7.85 -18.26 -4.27
C PHE A 63 -8.08 -17.52 -2.97
N ILE A 64 -7.06 -16.80 -2.50
CA ILE A 64 -7.17 -15.73 -1.52
C ILE A 64 -6.86 -14.42 -2.21
N THR A 65 -7.67 -13.41 -1.92
CA THR A 65 -7.40 -12.03 -2.35
C THR A 65 -7.09 -11.19 -1.12
N GLU A 66 -6.02 -10.41 -1.19
CA GLU A 66 -5.67 -9.35 -0.25
C GLU A 66 -5.94 -7.99 -0.89
N GLN A 67 -6.42 -7.04 -0.09
CA GLN A 67 -6.77 -5.71 -0.55
C GLN A 67 -6.36 -4.65 0.47
N TYR A 68 -5.73 -3.58 -0.01
CA TYR A 68 -5.49 -2.35 0.75
C TYR A 68 -6.24 -1.19 0.12
N GLU A 69 -6.82 -0.32 0.95
CA GLU A 69 -7.57 0.84 0.48
C GLU A 69 -7.01 2.15 1.02
N TYR A 70 -6.87 3.12 0.13
CA TYR A 70 -6.37 4.44 0.46
C TYR A 70 -7.19 5.50 -0.28
N PRO A 71 -7.49 6.65 0.34
CA PRO A 71 -7.96 7.81 -0.41
C PRO A 71 -6.99 8.15 -1.54
N ILE A 72 -7.48 8.54 -2.71
CA ILE A 72 -6.65 8.73 -3.92
C ILE A 72 -5.53 9.78 -3.71
N GLU A 73 -5.73 10.74 -2.80
CA GLU A 73 -4.72 11.73 -2.40
C GLU A 73 -3.46 11.10 -1.81
N VAL A 74 -3.52 9.83 -1.38
CA VAL A 74 -2.36 9.05 -0.95
C VAL A 74 -1.26 9.07 -2.01
N ALA A 75 -1.61 9.07 -3.31
CA ALA A 75 -0.62 8.93 -4.37
C ALA A 75 0.36 10.10 -4.36
N ARG A 76 -0.15 11.34 -4.36
CA ARG A 76 0.68 12.55 -4.26
C ARG A 76 1.35 12.63 -2.89
N TRP A 77 0.58 12.40 -1.83
CA TRP A 77 1.09 12.50 -0.47
C TRP A 77 2.27 11.55 -0.23
N PHE A 78 2.16 10.28 -0.62
CA PHE A 78 3.20 9.27 -0.46
C PHE A 78 4.49 9.67 -1.19
N VAL A 79 4.39 10.13 -2.44
CA VAL A 79 5.56 10.62 -3.21
C VAL A 79 6.26 11.76 -2.47
N THR A 80 5.51 12.72 -1.94
CA THR A 80 6.10 13.83 -1.18
C THR A 80 6.65 13.38 0.16
N THR A 81 5.98 12.44 0.85
CA THR A 81 6.38 11.96 2.17
C THR A 81 7.64 11.12 2.12
N ILE A 82 7.79 10.25 1.12
CA ILE A 82 9.02 9.47 0.92
C ILE A 82 10.24 10.38 0.77
N SER A 83 10.13 11.51 0.08
CA SER A 83 11.25 12.45 -0.08
C SER A 83 11.77 13.01 1.25
N ARG A 84 10.92 13.06 2.29
CA ARG A 84 11.25 13.60 3.62
C ARG A 84 12.25 12.74 4.38
N PHE A 85 12.30 11.44 4.09
CA PHE A 85 13.27 10.50 4.69
C PHE A 85 14.70 10.73 4.19
N PHE A 86 14.88 11.50 3.11
CA PHE A 86 16.18 11.82 2.53
C PHE A 86 16.67 13.23 2.88
N LEU A 87 15.88 13.99 3.64
CA LEU A 87 16.25 15.33 4.09
C LEU A 87 17.21 15.27 5.28
N GLU A 88 18.06 16.29 5.40
CA GLU A 88 19.00 16.38 6.51
C GLU A 88 18.28 16.49 7.87
N PRO A 89 18.83 15.90 8.94
CA PRO A 89 18.30 16.06 10.29
C PRO A 89 18.18 17.54 10.67
N GLY A 90 16.97 17.97 11.04
CA GLY A 90 16.68 19.36 11.41
C GLY A 90 16.08 20.22 10.28
N HIS A 91 15.99 19.70 9.05
CA HIS A 91 15.15 20.33 8.03
C HIS A 91 13.69 20.36 8.52
N PRO A 92 12.94 21.47 8.34
CA PRO A 92 11.59 21.61 8.90
C PRO A 92 10.60 20.53 8.43
N ASN A 93 10.84 19.97 7.25
CA ASN A 93 10.03 18.90 6.67
C ASN A 93 10.65 17.50 6.77
N ALA A 94 11.83 17.34 7.39
CA ALA A 94 12.42 16.01 7.57
C ALA A 94 11.58 15.14 8.53
N VAL A 95 11.82 13.83 8.49
CA VAL A 95 11.35 12.93 9.55
C VAL A 95 11.96 13.41 10.88
N PRO A 96 11.17 13.57 11.96
CA PRO A 96 11.69 14.00 13.24
C PRO A 96 12.78 13.06 13.76
N ARG A 97 13.77 13.62 14.47
CA ARG A 97 14.88 12.84 15.01
C ARG A 97 14.36 11.79 15.99
N GLY A 98 14.72 10.53 15.75
CA GLY A 98 14.33 9.39 16.59
C GLY A 98 13.03 8.72 16.14
N GLU A 99 12.32 9.33 15.19
CA GLU A 99 11.14 8.73 14.58
C GLU A 99 11.51 7.95 13.32
N ILE A 100 10.75 6.90 13.05
CA ILE A 100 10.81 6.13 11.80
C ILE A 100 9.51 6.21 11.02
N THR A 101 8.50 6.91 11.56
CA THR A 101 7.15 6.98 11.00
C THR A 101 6.73 8.44 10.85
N ILE A 102 6.04 8.74 9.75
CA ILE A 102 5.28 9.97 9.56
C ILE A 102 3.81 9.58 9.48
N GLU A 103 2.95 10.17 10.33
CA GLU A 103 1.50 10.00 10.29
C GLU A 103 0.80 11.33 10.00
N GLU A 104 -0.10 11.36 9.02
CA GLU A 104 -0.82 12.59 8.64
C GLU A 104 -2.26 12.27 8.18
N LYS A 105 -3.14 13.27 8.28
CA LYS A 105 -4.50 13.16 7.75
C LYS A 105 -4.51 13.45 6.24
N VAL A 106 -4.93 12.47 5.44
CA VAL A 106 -4.95 12.51 3.97
C VAL A 106 -6.30 11.97 3.50
N GLY A 107 -7.02 12.72 2.66
CA GLY A 107 -8.33 12.30 2.14
C GLY A 107 -9.36 11.96 3.22
N GLY A 108 -9.22 12.50 4.43
CA GLY A 108 -10.10 12.21 5.56
C GLY A 108 -9.63 11.08 6.48
N GLU A 109 -8.65 10.27 6.07
CA GLU A 109 -8.10 9.14 6.82
C GLU A 109 -6.68 9.46 7.35
N ILE A 110 -6.20 8.73 8.34
CA ILE A 110 -4.87 8.85 8.94
C ILE A 110 -3.97 7.80 8.28
N LEU A 111 -3.03 8.29 7.50
CA LEU A 111 -2.07 7.47 6.77
C LEU A 111 -0.69 7.58 7.40
N GLY A 112 0.08 6.50 7.30
CA GLY A 112 1.43 6.39 7.82
C GLY A 112 2.44 6.03 6.72
N VAL A 113 3.66 6.55 6.82
CA VAL A 113 4.81 5.97 6.12
C VAL A 113 5.85 5.60 7.16
N THR A 114 6.15 4.31 7.28
CA THR A 114 7.10 3.78 8.26
C THR A 114 8.33 3.21 7.57
N ARG A 115 9.52 3.59 8.04
CA ARG A 115 10.80 2.98 7.64
C ARG A 115 11.03 1.70 8.44
N GLY A 116 11.20 0.57 7.76
CA GLY A 116 11.45 -0.73 8.41
C GLY A 116 12.72 -1.42 7.94
N ALA A 117 13.44 -2.05 8.87
CA ALA A 117 14.70 -2.74 8.58
C ALA A 117 14.57 -4.00 7.73
N GLN A 118 13.36 -4.59 7.63
CA GLN A 118 13.12 -5.87 6.96
C GLN A 118 11.79 -5.90 6.19
N TYR A 119 11.29 -4.75 5.72
CA TYR A 119 10.01 -4.67 5.00
C TYR A 119 10.06 -5.18 3.56
N GLY A 120 11.23 -5.22 2.92
CA GLY A 120 11.38 -5.87 1.62
C GLY A 120 11.50 -7.38 1.73
N SER A 121 12.25 -7.87 2.72
CA SER A 121 12.45 -9.31 2.92
C SER A 121 13.09 -9.58 4.28
N ILE A 122 12.46 -10.39 5.13
CA ILE A 122 13.08 -10.88 6.38
C ILE A 122 14.27 -11.80 6.06
N PRO A 123 14.14 -12.84 5.20
CA PRO A 123 15.26 -13.75 4.93
C PRO A 123 16.49 -13.08 4.31
N LYS A 124 16.29 -12.05 3.48
CA LYS A 124 17.37 -11.30 2.82
C LYS A 124 17.77 -10.04 3.61
N SER A 125 17.12 -9.73 4.73
CA SER A 125 17.27 -8.49 5.49
C SER A 125 17.19 -7.24 4.60
N ILE A 126 16.26 -7.24 3.65
CA ILE A 126 16.06 -6.09 2.74
C ILE A 126 15.19 -5.07 3.48
N PRO A 127 15.71 -3.87 3.74
CA PRO A 127 14.93 -2.82 4.37
C PRO A 127 13.92 -2.25 3.38
N GLY A 128 12.93 -1.53 3.90
CA GLY A 128 11.85 -0.99 3.09
C GLY A 128 11.03 0.06 3.80
N TYR A 129 9.88 0.37 3.22
CA TYR A 129 8.87 1.26 3.76
C TYR A 129 7.53 0.53 3.84
N SER A 130 6.68 0.89 4.78
CA SER A 130 5.26 0.54 4.72
C SER A 130 4.42 1.79 4.47
N LEU A 131 3.40 1.65 3.63
CA LEU A 131 2.33 2.61 3.48
C LEU A 131 1.15 2.11 4.30
N ASP A 132 0.85 2.82 5.37
CA ASP A 132 -0.08 2.38 6.40
C ASP A 132 -1.40 3.13 6.28
N ASN A 133 -2.54 2.44 6.37
CA ASN A 133 -3.83 3.08 6.61
C ASN A 133 -4.30 2.73 8.03
N LEU A 134 -4.18 3.69 8.95
CA LEU A 134 -4.42 3.47 10.37
C LEU A 134 -5.90 3.46 10.73
N ASN A 135 -6.78 3.89 9.82
CA ASN A 135 -8.23 3.80 9.98
C ASN A 135 -8.82 2.48 9.49
N ARG A 136 -8.07 1.66 8.75
CA ARG A 136 -8.57 0.39 8.19
C ARG A 136 -7.87 -0.81 8.80
N PHE A 137 -8.53 -1.96 8.79
CA PHE A 137 -7.93 -3.24 9.17
C PHE A 137 -7.38 -3.95 7.94
N GLU A 138 -6.32 -4.73 8.12
CA GLU A 138 -5.95 -5.72 7.09
C GLU A 138 -7.13 -6.67 6.88
N HIS A 139 -7.38 -7.06 5.65
CA HIS A 139 -8.41 -8.02 5.36
C HIS A 139 -8.11 -8.76 4.06
N THR A 140 -8.70 -9.94 3.96
CA THR A 140 -8.62 -10.79 2.78
C THR A 140 -10.00 -11.33 2.45
N SER A 141 -10.11 -12.11 1.37
CA SER A 141 -11.32 -12.87 1.06
C SER A 141 -11.73 -13.87 2.16
N LEU A 142 -10.92 -14.05 3.22
CA LEU A 142 -11.25 -14.86 4.40
C LEU A 142 -11.87 -14.06 5.55
N GLY A 143 -11.85 -12.73 5.49
CA GLY A 143 -12.30 -11.82 6.54
C GLY A 143 -11.20 -10.85 7.02
N PRO A 144 -11.56 -9.93 7.93
CA PRO A 144 -10.63 -8.96 8.49
C PRO A 144 -9.70 -9.56 9.54
N ASP A 145 -8.50 -8.98 9.64
CA ASP A 145 -7.57 -9.14 10.76
C ASP A 145 -7.68 -7.90 11.66
N ASP A 146 -8.34 -8.08 12.80
CA ASP A 146 -8.57 -7.02 13.78
C ASP A 146 -7.33 -6.66 14.62
N ASN A 147 -6.19 -7.32 14.39
CA ASN A 147 -4.95 -7.05 15.09
C ASN A 147 -4.07 -6.03 14.37
N TRP A 148 -4.23 -5.88 13.05
CA TRP A 148 -3.32 -5.09 12.22
C TRP A 148 -4.06 -4.07 11.36
N CYS A 149 -3.53 -2.85 11.33
CA CYS A 149 -3.97 -1.86 10.35
C CYS A 149 -3.42 -2.25 8.97
N GLN A 150 -4.00 -1.75 7.88
CA GLN A 150 -3.44 -1.99 6.55
C GLN A 150 -2.01 -1.49 6.46
N MET A 151 -1.06 -2.37 6.13
CA MET A 151 0.37 -2.03 6.02
C MET A 151 0.96 -2.59 4.72
N PHE A 152 0.85 -1.84 3.63
CA PHE A 152 1.48 -2.23 2.37
C PHE A 152 2.99 -2.08 2.45
N LYS A 153 3.70 -3.19 2.65
CA LYS A 153 5.17 -3.23 2.84
C LYS A 153 5.89 -3.38 1.51
N MET A 154 6.85 -2.49 1.27
CA MET A 154 7.60 -2.36 0.04
C MET A 154 9.10 -2.36 0.35
N GLY A 155 9.89 -3.22 -0.30
CA GLY A 155 11.35 -3.18 -0.18
C GLY A 155 11.96 -1.97 -0.87
N ASP A 156 13.13 -1.51 -0.42
CA ASP A 156 13.85 -0.40 -1.06
C ASP A 156 14.10 -0.67 -2.56
N PRO A 157 14.56 -1.87 -3.01
CA PRO A 157 14.74 -2.13 -4.44
C PRO A 157 13.42 -2.04 -5.21
N TRP A 158 12.34 -2.61 -4.67
CA TRP A 158 11.03 -2.57 -5.31
C TRP A 158 10.51 -1.14 -5.47
N LEU A 159 10.61 -0.36 -4.38
CA LEU A 159 10.14 1.02 -4.33
C LEU A 159 10.93 1.94 -5.27
N PHE A 160 12.27 1.91 -5.22
CA PHE A 160 13.10 2.91 -5.90
C PHE A 160 13.70 2.45 -7.23
N GLU A 161 14.01 1.17 -7.39
CA GLU A 161 14.77 0.66 -8.54
C GLU A 161 13.87 -0.08 -9.55
N GLN A 162 12.81 -0.73 -9.06
CA GLN A 162 11.91 -1.52 -9.90
C GLN A 162 10.66 -0.73 -10.35
N GLY A 163 10.55 0.54 -9.97
CA GLY A 163 9.56 1.48 -10.52
C GLY A 163 8.24 1.57 -9.77
N LEU A 164 8.11 1.00 -8.57
CA LEU A 164 6.87 1.12 -7.80
C LEU A 164 6.60 2.58 -7.40
N LEU A 165 7.62 3.36 -7.02
CA LEU A 165 7.42 4.79 -6.74
C LEU A 165 6.94 5.56 -7.98
N ASP A 166 7.31 5.13 -9.18
CA ASP A 166 6.86 5.76 -10.43
C ASP A 166 5.37 5.47 -10.70
N VAL A 167 4.84 4.32 -10.25
CA VAL A 167 3.39 4.07 -10.26
C VAL A 167 2.65 5.12 -9.42
N PHE A 168 3.12 5.40 -8.20
CA PHE A 168 2.48 6.44 -7.37
C PHE A 168 2.58 7.83 -8.00
N LYS A 169 3.69 8.15 -8.68
CA LYS A 169 3.82 9.42 -9.42
C LYS A 169 2.83 9.50 -10.58
N ASP A 170 2.70 8.45 -11.38
CA ASP A 170 1.75 8.38 -12.51
C ASP A 170 0.30 8.56 -12.01
N VAL A 171 -0.10 7.81 -10.99
CA VAL A 171 -1.44 7.90 -10.40
C VAL A 171 -1.71 9.31 -9.89
N ALA A 172 -0.75 9.93 -9.19
CA ALA A 172 -0.88 11.29 -8.69
C ALA A 172 -1.07 12.30 -9.83
N GLU A 173 -0.26 12.22 -10.88
CA GLU A 173 -0.34 13.13 -12.03
C GLU A 173 -1.64 12.99 -12.82
N ARG A 174 -2.15 11.77 -12.96
CA ARG A 174 -3.41 11.49 -13.66
C ARG A 174 -4.62 11.98 -12.86
N HIS A 175 -4.63 11.77 -11.54
CA HIS A 175 -5.63 12.35 -10.64
C HIS A 175 -5.62 13.89 -10.69
N GLU A 176 -4.45 14.52 -10.65
CA GLU A 176 -4.32 15.99 -10.72
C GLU A 176 -4.81 16.58 -12.05
N LYS A 177 -4.79 15.79 -13.13
CA LYS A 177 -5.37 16.15 -14.44
C LYS A 177 -6.87 15.89 -14.53
N GLY A 178 -7.48 15.28 -13.50
CA GLY A 178 -8.90 14.92 -13.46
C GLY A 178 -9.26 13.73 -14.34
N GLU A 179 -8.32 12.80 -14.58
CA GLU A 179 -8.62 11.55 -15.28
C GLU A 179 -9.54 10.63 -14.47
N PHE A 180 -9.51 10.76 -13.15
CA PHE A 180 -10.33 10.10 -12.15
C PHE A 180 -10.34 10.91 -10.87
#